data_AF-A0A2V9LYK2-F1
#
_entry.id   AF-A0A2V9LYK2-F1
#
_cell.length_a   1.000
_cell.length_b   1.000
_cell.length_c   1.000
_cell.angle_alpha   90.00
_cell.angle_beta   90.00
_cell.angle_gamma   90.00
#
_symmetry.space_group_name_H-M   'P 1'
#
loop_
_entity.id
_entity.type
_entity.pdbx_description
1 polymer ?
#
loop_
_entity_poly.entity_id
_entity_poly.type
_entity_poly.pdbx_seq_one_letter_code
_entity_poly.pdbx_strand_id
1 'polypeptide(L)'
;LLEIIRQDVEHEPSRIAVLSSLTEGSEQALALLLSTHDPFRTQVTAGRREFVRQLAALTGSYNEKSRISAALRLAGESNLQEGWRISILDGLADGLSRVQYSQGHDPAMRAAIEGMLRSERTPLVRAALRVAAAVGISDSAAQAAALSRATKRALDENLSLERRLEEVELLALGSYDEAANTLLALMEPRQSLDLQVAAARAIGQLRDDRTGRAALSGWRRYSPQVRSAVLNLLLGRTAFHELLVSALEKKQLAFGELNLNLEQRRRLLWHSTEDIKRRAAALFGDQEFSNRKKVVDQYLPEVAHLQGDPAHGEMQFRTLCAKCHVLGNIGTAVGPNLNMAFSKGQEDLLTSILDPNAAIEPEYTNYLVTTKKGDLITGIIKGETPASITLMRANGESDSVLRNEIKEVRTDGLSLMPEGLEQGLKRQDLADLLAFLQQHHD
;
A
#
# COMPACT_ATOMS: atom_id res chain seq x y z
N LEU A 1 -39.86 -6.98 -16.45
CA LEU A 1 -38.47 -6.72 -15.97
C LEU A 1 -38.45 -6.12 -14.56
N LEU A 2 -39.05 -4.95 -14.32
CA LEU A 2 -39.03 -4.34 -12.97
C LEU A 2 -39.76 -5.15 -11.89
N GLU A 3 -40.80 -5.92 -12.22
CA GLU A 3 -41.42 -6.81 -11.23
C GLU A 3 -40.49 -7.96 -10.80
N ILE A 4 -39.77 -8.55 -11.76
CA ILE A 4 -38.77 -9.59 -11.48
C ILE A 4 -37.74 -9.03 -10.50
N ILE A 5 -37.22 -7.83 -10.75
CA ILE A 5 -36.22 -7.26 -9.86
C ILE A 5 -36.79 -6.86 -8.50
N ARG A 6 -38.08 -6.50 -8.38
CA ARG A 6 -38.66 -6.23 -7.04
C ARG A 6 -38.65 -7.47 -6.15
N GLN A 7 -38.71 -8.67 -6.73
CA GLN A 7 -38.73 -9.95 -6.01
C GLN A 7 -37.32 -10.55 -5.87
N ASP A 8 -36.57 -10.62 -6.97
CA ASP A 8 -35.38 -11.48 -7.08
C ASP A 8 -34.05 -10.71 -7.10
N VAL A 9 -34.03 -9.42 -6.77
CA VAL A 9 -32.83 -8.56 -6.83
C VAL A 9 -31.63 -9.07 -6.04
N GLU A 10 -31.84 -9.86 -4.98
CA GLU A 10 -30.75 -10.44 -4.21
C GLU A 10 -29.98 -11.50 -5.01
N HIS A 11 -30.64 -12.15 -5.98
CA HIS A 11 -30.02 -13.13 -6.86
C HIS A 11 -29.26 -12.45 -8.01
N GLU A 12 -27.95 -12.69 -8.05
CA GLU A 12 -27.07 -12.12 -9.07
C GLU A 12 -27.48 -12.45 -10.52
N PRO A 13 -27.87 -13.69 -10.87
CA PRO A 13 -28.34 -14.00 -12.23
C PRO A 13 -29.56 -13.18 -12.64
N SER A 14 -30.48 -12.92 -11.71
CA SER A 14 -31.68 -12.11 -11.95
C SER A 14 -31.32 -10.66 -12.25
N ARG A 15 -30.34 -10.08 -11.53
CA ARG A 15 -29.81 -8.74 -11.84
C ARG A 15 -29.22 -8.68 -13.25
N ILE A 16 -28.37 -9.64 -13.60
CA ILE A 16 -27.70 -9.69 -14.91
C ILE A 16 -28.72 -9.82 -16.05
N ALA A 17 -29.70 -10.72 -15.91
CA ALA A 17 -30.74 -10.94 -16.93
C ALA A 17 -31.60 -9.69 -17.17
N VAL A 18 -31.95 -8.97 -16.10
CA VAL A 18 -32.70 -7.72 -16.21
C VAL A 18 -31.86 -6.63 -16.86
N LEU A 19 -30.59 -6.47 -16.45
CA LEU A 19 -29.69 -5.46 -17.02
C LEU A 19 -29.39 -5.69 -18.49
N SER A 20 -29.16 -6.93 -18.91
CA SER A 20 -28.91 -7.25 -20.33
C SER A 20 -30.15 -7.06 -21.21
N SER A 21 -31.34 -7.15 -20.62
CA SER A 21 -32.61 -6.93 -21.32
C SER A 21 -33.02 -5.45 -21.40
N LEU A 22 -32.40 -4.59 -20.58
CA LEU A 22 -32.62 -3.14 -20.61
C LEU A 22 -31.73 -2.51 -21.68
N THR A 23 -32.17 -2.56 -22.93
CA THR A 23 -31.45 -1.94 -24.06
C THR A 23 -31.53 -0.42 -24.04
N GLU A 24 -32.64 0.13 -23.55
CA GLU A 24 -32.88 1.55 -23.31
C GLU A 24 -33.66 1.74 -22.01
N GLY A 25 -33.69 2.97 -21.52
CA GLY A 25 -34.58 3.38 -20.44
C GLY A 25 -34.09 3.11 -19.01
N SER A 26 -32.78 2.92 -18.83
CA SER A 26 -32.16 2.69 -17.52
C SER A 26 -32.48 3.80 -16.50
N GLU A 27 -32.59 5.04 -16.95
CA GLU A 27 -32.88 6.21 -16.14
C GLU A 27 -34.35 6.27 -15.69
N GLN A 28 -35.30 5.82 -16.53
CA GLN A 28 -36.70 5.68 -16.16
C GLN A 28 -36.88 4.49 -15.21
N ALA A 29 -36.17 3.38 -15.44
CA ALA A 29 -36.15 2.25 -14.51
C ALA A 29 -35.67 2.68 -13.11
N LEU A 30 -34.59 3.48 -13.06
CA LEU A 30 -34.07 4.08 -11.83
C LEU A 30 -35.13 4.96 -11.13
N ALA A 31 -35.77 5.86 -11.88
CA ALA A 31 -36.79 6.76 -11.36
C ALA A 31 -38.04 6.03 -10.86
N LEU A 32 -38.48 4.98 -11.56
CA LEU A 32 -39.64 4.17 -11.18
C LEU A 32 -39.39 3.40 -9.88
N LEU A 33 -38.27 2.68 -9.80
CA LEU A 33 -37.90 1.88 -8.62
C LEU A 33 -37.66 2.74 -7.38
N LEU A 34 -37.17 3.97 -7.57
CA LEU A 34 -36.91 4.89 -6.46
C LEU A 34 -38.00 5.96 -6.31
N SER A 35 -39.18 5.75 -6.89
CA SER A 35 -40.33 6.62 -6.64
C SER A 35 -40.83 6.48 -5.19
N THR A 36 -41.43 7.54 -4.64
CA THR A 36 -41.78 7.66 -3.21
C THR A 36 -42.61 6.49 -2.66
N HIS A 37 -43.43 5.86 -3.49
CA HIS A 37 -44.36 4.79 -3.09
C HIS A 37 -43.90 3.39 -3.52
N ASP A 38 -42.75 3.24 -4.17
CA ASP A 38 -42.29 1.93 -4.63
C ASP A 38 -41.71 1.11 -3.45
N PRO A 39 -42.16 -0.15 -3.24
CA PRO A 39 -41.58 -1.04 -2.23
C PRO A 39 -40.08 -1.27 -2.39
N PHE A 40 -39.53 -1.06 -3.58
CA PHE A 40 -38.11 -1.12 -3.86
C PHE A 40 -37.33 -0.05 -3.07
N ARG A 41 -37.85 1.19 -3.01
CA ARG A 41 -37.23 2.33 -2.30
C ARG A 41 -37.15 2.14 -0.79
N THR A 42 -38.13 1.44 -0.20
CA THR A 42 -38.27 1.36 1.26
C THR A 42 -37.31 0.37 1.92
N GLN A 43 -36.89 -0.69 1.23
CA GLN A 43 -35.95 -1.68 1.77
C GLN A 43 -34.57 -1.53 1.10
N VAL A 44 -33.57 -1.08 1.87
CA VAL A 44 -32.21 -0.85 1.38
C VAL A 44 -31.33 -2.06 1.68
N THR A 45 -31.42 -3.09 0.84
CA THR A 45 -30.59 -4.29 0.91
C THR A 45 -29.30 -4.16 0.08
N ALA A 46 -28.35 -5.06 0.28
CA ALA A 46 -27.12 -5.09 -0.50
C ALA A 46 -27.39 -5.34 -1.99
N GLY A 47 -28.23 -6.33 -2.33
CA GLY A 47 -28.60 -6.62 -3.72
C GLY A 47 -29.27 -5.45 -4.41
N ARG A 48 -30.20 -4.76 -3.73
CA ARG A 48 -30.86 -3.59 -4.31
C ARG A 48 -29.93 -2.41 -4.53
N ARG A 49 -29.04 -2.11 -3.57
CA ARG A 49 -28.02 -1.06 -3.73
C ARG A 49 -27.10 -1.36 -4.91
N GLU A 50 -26.69 -2.61 -5.07
CA GLU A 50 -25.85 -3.02 -6.20
C GLU A 50 -26.61 -2.90 -7.52
N PHE A 51 -27.88 -3.31 -7.58
CA PHE A 51 -28.69 -3.16 -8.78
C PHE A 51 -28.88 -1.68 -9.18
N VAL A 52 -29.15 -0.79 -8.22
CA VAL A 52 -29.24 0.66 -8.47
C VAL A 52 -27.92 1.22 -8.98
N ARG A 53 -26.79 0.78 -8.39
CA ARG A 53 -25.45 1.16 -8.87
C ARG A 53 -25.23 0.71 -10.32
N GLN A 54 -25.60 -0.54 -10.65
CA GLN A 54 -25.46 -1.09 -11.99
C GLN A 54 -26.35 -0.37 -13.02
N LEU A 55 -27.60 -0.04 -12.65
CA LEU A 55 -28.49 0.77 -13.49
C LEU A 55 -27.93 2.17 -13.74
N ALA A 56 -27.47 2.86 -12.70
CA ALA A 56 -26.88 4.19 -12.85
C ALA A 56 -25.58 4.15 -13.68
N ALA A 57 -24.82 3.06 -13.58
CA ALA A 57 -23.64 2.86 -14.41
C ALA A 57 -23.98 2.60 -15.88
N LEU A 58 -25.07 1.89 -16.16
CA LEU A 58 -25.62 1.78 -17.51
C LEU A 58 -26.09 3.15 -18.02
N THR A 59 -26.80 3.92 -17.19
CA THR A 59 -27.22 5.30 -17.49
C THR A 59 -26.04 6.19 -17.88
N GLY A 60 -24.96 6.16 -17.11
CA GLY A 60 -23.74 6.91 -17.42
C GLY A 60 -23.04 6.46 -18.70
N SER A 61 -23.17 5.18 -19.07
CA SER A 61 -22.52 4.63 -20.26
C SER A 61 -23.19 5.03 -21.59
N TYR A 62 -24.44 5.48 -21.57
CA TYR A 62 -25.09 5.98 -22.81
C TYR A 62 -24.51 7.30 -23.32
N ASN A 63 -23.65 7.98 -22.54
CA ASN A 63 -23.03 9.26 -22.93
C ASN A 63 -24.07 10.35 -23.31
N GLU A 64 -25.26 10.33 -22.70
CA GLU A 64 -26.36 11.25 -22.97
C GLU A 64 -26.61 12.21 -21.79
N LYS A 65 -26.46 13.52 -22.04
CA LYS A 65 -26.55 14.57 -21.00
C LYS A 65 -27.90 14.61 -20.28
N SER A 66 -29.01 14.41 -20.99
CA SER A 66 -30.37 14.41 -20.42
C SER A 66 -30.55 13.31 -19.38
N ARG A 67 -30.08 12.10 -19.66
CA ARG A 67 -30.16 10.94 -18.76
C ARG A 67 -29.32 11.12 -17.51
N ILE A 68 -28.10 11.64 -17.69
CA ILE A 68 -27.19 11.96 -16.58
C ILE A 68 -27.81 13.02 -15.67
N SER A 69 -28.38 14.09 -16.26
CA SER A 69 -29.07 15.15 -15.51
C SER A 69 -30.28 14.62 -14.74
N ALA A 70 -31.04 13.67 -15.31
CA ALA A 70 -32.15 13.02 -14.62
C ALA A 70 -31.68 12.18 -13.42
N ALA A 71 -30.62 11.38 -13.59
CA ALA A 71 -30.05 10.59 -12.49
C ALA A 71 -29.46 11.47 -11.37
N LEU A 72 -28.77 12.56 -11.73
CA LEU A 72 -28.24 13.54 -10.77
C LEU A 72 -29.34 14.23 -9.98
N ARG A 73 -30.47 14.55 -10.63
CA ARG A 73 -31.62 15.15 -9.96
C ARG A 73 -32.21 14.21 -8.91
N LEU A 74 -32.38 12.93 -9.26
CA LEU A 74 -32.86 11.91 -8.33
C LEU A 74 -31.90 11.74 -7.14
N ALA A 75 -30.58 11.67 -7.40
CA ALA A 75 -29.57 11.63 -6.34
C ALA A 75 -29.53 12.90 -5.48
N GLY A 76 -29.98 14.04 -6.00
CA GLY A 76 -30.08 15.31 -5.30
C GLY A 76 -31.28 15.43 -4.36
N GLU A 77 -32.27 14.53 -4.45
CA GLU A 77 -33.48 14.59 -3.63
C GLU A 77 -33.15 14.40 -2.13
N SER A 78 -33.56 15.37 -1.31
CA SER A 78 -33.31 15.35 0.14
C SER A 78 -34.08 14.26 0.89
N ASN A 79 -35.21 13.79 0.34
CA ASN A 79 -36.03 12.72 0.90
C ASN A 79 -35.56 11.32 0.47
N LEU A 80 -34.55 11.20 -0.39
CA LEU A 80 -33.99 9.93 -0.81
C LEU A 80 -32.93 9.48 0.21
N GLN A 81 -33.04 8.23 0.67
CA GLN A 81 -32.09 7.70 1.65
C GLN A 81 -30.66 7.74 1.09
N GLU A 82 -29.69 8.03 1.97
CA GLU A 82 -28.30 8.26 1.60
C GLU A 82 -27.68 7.09 0.81
N GLY A 83 -27.99 5.85 1.20
CA GLY A 83 -27.51 4.65 0.50
C GLY A 83 -27.90 4.63 -0.98
N TRP A 84 -29.10 5.09 -1.34
CA TRP A 84 -29.52 5.20 -2.74
C TRP A 84 -28.78 6.29 -3.47
N ARG A 85 -28.63 7.47 -2.84
CA ARG A 85 -27.92 8.61 -3.42
C ARG A 85 -26.48 8.23 -3.75
N ILE A 86 -25.78 7.54 -2.82
CA ILE A 86 -24.43 7.02 -3.04
C ILE A 86 -24.40 6.00 -4.18
N SER A 87 -25.29 4.99 -4.17
CA SER A 87 -25.36 3.98 -5.22
C SER A 87 -25.56 4.59 -6.62
N ILE A 88 -26.45 5.58 -6.75
CA ILE A 88 -26.67 6.28 -8.02
C ILE A 88 -25.37 6.97 -8.46
N LEU A 89 -24.74 7.75 -7.57
CA LEU A 89 -23.56 8.55 -7.93
C LEU A 89 -22.33 7.69 -8.22
N ASP A 90 -22.05 6.66 -7.42
CA ASP A 90 -20.92 5.76 -7.65
C ASP A 90 -21.12 4.99 -8.97
N GLY A 91 -22.35 4.51 -9.23
CA GLY A 91 -22.69 3.87 -10.49
C GLY A 91 -22.52 4.81 -11.68
N LEU A 92 -23.10 6.02 -11.59
CA LEU A 92 -23.00 7.03 -12.62
C LEU A 92 -21.53 7.38 -12.93
N ALA A 93 -20.71 7.59 -11.90
CA ALA A 93 -19.28 7.83 -12.06
C ALA A 93 -18.55 6.68 -12.79
N ASP A 94 -18.86 5.42 -12.45
CA ASP A 94 -18.31 4.23 -13.13
C ASP A 94 -18.74 4.17 -14.61
N GLY A 95 -20.00 4.49 -14.89
CA GLY A 95 -20.54 4.55 -16.26
C GLY A 95 -19.84 5.61 -17.10
N LEU A 96 -19.78 6.84 -16.60
CA LEU A 96 -19.17 7.99 -17.28
C LEU A 96 -17.67 7.80 -17.53
N SER A 97 -16.95 7.25 -16.55
CA SER A 97 -15.51 7.01 -16.66
C SER A 97 -15.19 5.97 -17.73
N ARG A 98 -16.04 4.94 -17.88
CA ARG A 98 -15.84 3.87 -18.86
C ARG A 98 -15.96 4.36 -20.30
N VAL A 99 -16.86 5.30 -20.57
CA VAL A 99 -17.10 5.82 -21.92
C VAL A 99 -16.39 7.14 -22.21
N GLN A 100 -15.57 7.64 -21.27
CA GLN A 100 -14.88 8.94 -21.38
C GLN A 100 -15.84 10.06 -21.79
N TYR A 101 -16.88 10.27 -20.96
CA TYR A 101 -17.95 11.23 -21.22
C TYR A 101 -17.45 12.58 -21.75
N SER A 102 -18.03 13.04 -22.86
CA SER A 102 -17.53 14.20 -23.62
C SER A 102 -18.56 15.30 -23.86
N GLN A 103 -19.79 15.14 -23.39
CA GLN A 103 -20.88 16.10 -23.66
C GLN A 103 -20.88 17.33 -22.72
N GLY A 104 -19.89 17.43 -21.81
CA GLY A 104 -19.76 18.52 -20.84
C GLY A 104 -20.91 18.58 -19.82
N HIS A 105 -20.96 19.63 -19.00
CA HIS A 105 -22.00 19.82 -17.99
C HIS A 105 -22.91 21.01 -18.32
N ASP A 106 -24.08 21.10 -17.68
CA ASP A 106 -24.90 22.32 -17.64
C ASP A 106 -24.93 22.90 -16.21
N PRO A 107 -25.45 24.14 -16.04
CA PRO A 107 -25.55 24.76 -14.72
C PRO A 107 -26.38 23.96 -13.71
N ALA A 108 -27.38 23.19 -14.16
CA ALA A 108 -28.21 22.40 -13.26
C ALA A 108 -27.46 21.17 -12.72
N MET A 109 -26.71 20.47 -13.57
CA MET A 109 -25.80 19.39 -13.17
C MET A 109 -24.78 19.89 -12.17
N ARG A 110 -24.16 21.05 -12.46
CA ARG A 110 -23.18 21.67 -11.56
C ARG A 110 -23.79 22.00 -10.20
N ALA A 111 -24.96 22.66 -10.18
CA ALA A 111 -25.64 23.01 -8.93
C ALA A 111 -26.04 21.78 -8.10
N ALA A 112 -26.51 20.71 -8.75
CA ALA A 112 -26.85 19.45 -8.07
C ALA A 112 -25.63 18.82 -7.39
N ILE A 113 -24.51 18.71 -8.13
CA ILE A 113 -23.24 18.18 -7.61
C ILE A 113 -22.71 19.05 -6.47
N GLU A 114 -22.62 20.37 -6.68
CA GLU A 114 -22.14 21.30 -5.64
C GLU A 114 -23.01 21.28 -4.38
N GLY A 115 -24.33 21.05 -4.50
CA GLY A 115 -25.22 20.85 -3.37
C GLY A 115 -24.87 19.59 -2.55
N MET A 116 -24.56 18.48 -3.22
CA MET A 116 -24.14 17.23 -2.57
C MET A 116 -22.75 17.32 -1.94
N LEU A 117 -21.83 18.09 -2.54
CA LEU A 117 -20.50 18.35 -1.98
C LEU A 117 -20.52 19.13 -0.65
N ARG A 118 -21.63 19.79 -0.33
CA ARG A 118 -21.84 20.47 0.97
C ARG A 118 -22.32 19.52 2.07
N SER A 119 -22.55 18.25 1.75
CA SER A 119 -22.92 17.24 2.74
C SER A 119 -21.82 17.07 3.81
N GLU A 120 -22.26 16.70 5.00
CA GLU A 120 -21.42 16.29 6.12
C GLU A 120 -20.97 14.82 5.99
N ARG A 121 -21.55 14.07 5.05
CA ARG A 121 -21.37 12.63 4.86
C ARG A 121 -20.34 12.35 3.76
N THR A 122 -19.16 11.90 4.17
CA THR A 122 -17.98 11.70 3.32
C THR A 122 -18.22 10.75 2.15
N PRO A 123 -18.91 9.60 2.31
CA PRO A 123 -19.22 8.71 1.19
C PRO A 123 -20.05 9.38 0.08
N LEU A 124 -21.01 10.24 0.45
CA LEU A 124 -21.81 10.99 -0.52
C LEU A 124 -20.98 12.04 -1.25
N VAL A 125 -20.13 12.76 -0.52
CA VAL A 125 -19.21 13.76 -1.10
C VAL A 125 -18.22 13.09 -2.06
N ARG A 126 -17.65 11.94 -1.68
CA ARG A 126 -16.76 11.13 -2.52
C ARG A 126 -17.45 10.74 -3.82
N ALA A 127 -18.65 10.15 -3.75
CA ALA A 127 -19.40 9.75 -4.93
C ALA A 127 -19.74 10.95 -5.84
N ALA A 128 -20.12 12.09 -5.25
CA ALA A 128 -20.37 13.33 -5.99
C ALA A 128 -19.10 13.89 -6.67
N LEU A 129 -17.93 13.86 -6.02
CA LEU A 129 -16.67 14.29 -6.64
C LEU A 129 -16.25 13.39 -7.81
N ARG A 130 -16.48 12.08 -7.72
CA ARG A 130 -16.20 11.17 -8.84
C ARG A 130 -17.04 11.51 -10.07
N VAL A 131 -18.32 11.82 -9.87
CA VAL A 131 -19.18 12.32 -10.96
C VAL A 131 -18.69 13.68 -11.46
N ALA A 132 -18.33 14.61 -10.56
CA ALA A 132 -17.80 15.92 -10.91
C ALA A 132 -16.59 15.82 -11.85
N ALA A 133 -15.61 14.99 -11.47
CA ALA A 133 -14.42 14.74 -12.28
C ALA A 133 -14.78 14.14 -13.66
N ALA A 134 -15.71 13.18 -13.70
CA ALA A 134 -16.13 12.52 -14.94
C ALA A 134 -16.89 13.45 -15.91
N VAL A 135 -17.55 14.51 -15.41
CA VAL A 135 -18.25 15.51 -16.24
C VAL A 135 -17.45 16.80 -16.46
N GLY A 136 -16.17 16.82 -16.04
CA GLY A 136 -15.28 17.97 -16.23
C GLY A 136 -15.57 19.15 -15.31
N ILE A 137 -16.03 18.91 -14.08
CA ILE A 137 -16.12 19.92 -13.01
C ILE A 137 -14.92 19.71 -12.08
N SER A 138 -13.88 20.52 -12.25
CA SER A 138 -12.64 20.50 -11.46
C SER A 138 -12.48 21.67 -10.50
N ASP A 139 -13.15 22.79 -10.77
CA ASP A 139 -12.88 24.07 -10.10
C ASP A 139 -14.15 24.62 -9.47
N SER A 140 -14.49 24.13 -8.29
CA SER A 140 -15.61 24.64 -7.49
C SER A 140 -15.20 24.95 -6.06
N ALA A 141 -15.74 26.05 -5.53
CA ALA A 141 -15.57 26.39 -4.11
C ALA A 141 -16.13 25.31 -3.19
N ALA A 142 -17.16 24.57 -3.63
CA ALA A 142 -17.73 23.45 -2.87
C ALA A 142 -16.75 22.28 -2.76
N GLN A 143 -16.02 21.95 -3.84
CA GLN A 143 -14.98 20.92 -3.84
C GLN A 143 -13.81 21.32 -2.94
N ALA A 144 -13.28 22.53 -3.09
CA ALA A 144 -12.18 23.01 -2.24
C ALA A 144 -12.60 22.99 -0.75
N ALA A 145 -13.82 23.41 -0.44
CA ALA A 145 -14.36 23.33 0.92
C ALA A 145 -14.51 21.89 1.41
N ALA A 146 -14.93 20.95 0.55
CA ALA A 146 -15.04 19.53 0.88
C ALA A 146 -13.68 18.91 1.20
N LEU A 147 -12.66 19.14 0.36
CA LEU A 147 -11.29 18.64 0.57
C LEU A 147 -10.65 19.29 1.81
N SER A 148 -10.92 20.57 2.07
CA SER A 148 -10.49 21.23 3.31
C SER A 148 -11.13 20.61 4.56
N ARG A 149 -12.42 20.26 4.51
CA ARG A 149 -13.09 19.52 5.60
C ARG A 149 -12.47 18.12 5.78
N ALA A 150 -12.21 17.42 4.68
CA ALA A 150 -11.59 16.09 4.69
C ALA A 150 -10.21 16.11 5.35
N THR A 151 -9.37 17.10 5.01
CA THR A 151 -8.06 17.30 5.64
C THR A 151 -8.17 17.42 7.17
N LYS A 152 -9.10 18.24 7.65
CA LYS A 152 -9.28 18.44 9.10
C LYS A 152 -9.75 17.16 9.79
N ARG A 153 -10.70 16.44 9.19
CA ARG A 153 -11.29 15.23 9.76
C ARG A 153 -10.34 14.02 9.71
N ALA A 154 -9.55 13.88 8.65
CA ALA A 154 -8.57 12.80 8.56
C ALA A 154 -7.53 12.88 9.68
N LEU A 155 -7.20 14.10 10.14
CA LEU A 155 -6.27 14.37 11.24
C LEU A 155 -6.93 14.42 12.63
N ASP A 156 -8.27 14.37 12.72
CA ASP A 156 -8.98 14.45 14.00
C ASP A 156 -8.96 13.11 14.73
N GLU A 157 -8.14 13.01 15.76
CA GLU A 157 -7.99 11.79 16.58
C GLU A 157 -9.26 11.45 17.40
N ASN A 158 -10.25 12.35 17.48
CA ASN A 158 -11.53 12.08 18.12
C ASN A 158 -12.53 11.34 17.21
N LEU A 159 -12.26 11.27 15.90
CA LEU A 159 -13.07 10.50 14.96
C LEU A 159 -12.64 9.03 14.95
N SER A 160 -13.61 8.15 14.68
CA SER A 160 -13.32 6.73 14.51
C SER A 160 -12.37 6.48 13.34
N LEU A 161 -11.58 5.41 13.43
CA LEU A 161 -10.66 5.00 12.37
C LEU A 161 -11.37 4.87 11.02
N GLU A 162 -12.54 4.25 10.99
CA GLU A 162 -13.39 4.11 9.79
C GLU A 162 -13.69 5.47 9.15
N ARG A 163 -14.16 6.45 9.93
CA ARG A 163 -14.44 7.79 9.41
C ARG A 163 -13.19 8.48 8.89
N ARG A 164 -12.06 8.35 9.58
CA ARG A 164 -10.78 8.94 9.13
C ARG A 164 -10.30 8.29 7.82
N LEU A 165 -10.51 6.99 7.64
CA LEU A 165 -10.20 6.28 6.39
C LEU A 165 -11.07 6.77 5.24
N GLU A 166 -12.37 7.01 5.46
CA GLU A 166 -13.24 7.61 4.43
C GLU A 166 -12.72 8.98 3.96
N GLU A 167 -12.18 9.79 4.87
CA GLU A 167 -11.60 11.09 4.50
C GLU A 167 -10.30 10.94 3.70
N VAL A 168 -9.49 9.92 3.98
CA VAL A 168 -8.29 9.60 3.19
C VAL A 168 -8.67 9.20 1.76
N GLU A 169 -9.72 8.39 1.59
CA GLU A 169 -10.25 8.06 0.27
C GLU A 169 -10.78 9.28 -0.48
N LEU A 170 -11.43 10.21 0.23
CA LEU A 170 -11.89 11.47 -0.37
C LEU A 170 -10.71 12.35 -0.81
N LEU A 171 -9.66 12.46 0.02
CA LEU A 171 -8.45 13.22 -0.30
C LEU A 171 -7.72 12.68 -1.53
N ALA A 172 -7.81 11.36 -1.81
CA ALA A 172 -7.24 10.75 -3.01
C ALA A 172 -7.85 11.28 -4.33
N LEU A 173 -9.02 11.92 -4.27
CA LEU A 173 -9.68 12.55 -5.42
C LEU A 173 -9.30 14.03 -5.61
N GLY A 174 -8.51 14.60 -4.70
CA GLY A 174 -8.04 15.99 -4.76
C GLY A 174 -6.79 16.19 -5.62
N SER A 175 -6.33 17.43 -5.70
CA SER A 175 -5.02 17.75 -6.28
C SER A 175 -3.88 17.50 -5.28
N TYR A 176 -2.64 17.47 -5.77
CA TYR A 176 -1.46 17.40 -4.92
C TYR A 176 -1.43 18.51 -3.86
N ASP A 177 -1.70 19.75 -4.27
CA ASP A 177 -1.60 20.91 -3.39
C ASP A 177 -2.67 20.93 -2.29
N GLU A 178 -3.82 20.28 -2.53
CA GLU A 178 -4.90 20.17 -1.55
C GLU A 178 -4.69 19.02 -0.54
N ALA A 179 -4.10 17.91 -0.97
CA ALA A 179 -4.13 16.66 -0.21
C ALA A 179 -2.76 16.15 0.26
N ALA A 180 -1.67 16.41 -0.46
CA ALA A 180 -0.41 15.70 -0.26
C ALA A 180 0.16 15.90 1.16
N ASN A 181 0.12 17.13 1.69
CA ASN A 181 0.64 17.42 3.04
C ASN A 181 -0.08 16.60 4.12
N THR A 182 -1.40 16.51 4.04
CA THR A 182 -2.21 15.73 4.98
C THR A 182 -1.89 14.24 4.87
N LEU A 183 -1.85 13.72 3.64
CA LEU A 183 -1.56 12.30 3.43
C LEU A 183 -0.16 11.92 3.89
N LEU A 184 0.86 12.75 3.65
CA LEU A 184 2.23 12.52 4.14
C LEU A 184 2.29 12.52 5.68
N ALA A 185 1.56 13.41 6.34
CA ALA A 185 1.46 13.41 7.80
C ALA A 185 0.76 12.15 8.33
N LEU A 186 -0.20 11.60 7.57
CA LEU A 186 -0.90 10.37 7.93
C LEU A 186 -0.06 9.10 7.74
N MET A 187 0.99 9.16 6.92
CA MET A 187 1.96 8.07 6.75
C MET A 187 2.97 7.95 7.89
N GLU A 188 2.93 8.85 8.89
CA GLU A 188 3.87 8.80 10.00
C GLU A 188 3.54 7.68 11.01
N PRO A 189 4.56 7.05 11.63
CA PRO A 189 4.41 5.91 12.56
C PRO A 189 3.49 6.14 13.77
N ARG A 190 3.23 7.40 14.13
CA ARG A 190 2.30 7.76 15.21
C ARG A 190 0.84 7.45 14.86
N GLN A 191 0.50 7.34 13.58
CA GLN A 191 -0.84 6.99 13.12
C GLN A 191 -1.04 5.47 13.11
N SER A 192 -2.29 5.02 13.11
CA SER A 192 -2.58 3.59 12.93
C SER A 192 -2.02 3.08 11.60
N LEU A 193 -1.63 1.81 11.56
CA LEU A 193 -1.11 1.17 10.36
C LEU A 193 -2.06 1.31 9.16
N ASP A 194 -3.36 1.10 9.39
CA ASP A 194 -4.39 1.20 8.36
C ASP A 194 -4.43 2.61 7.73
N LEU A 195 -4.31 3.67 8.55
CA LEU A 195 -4.24 5.05 8.05
C LEU A 195 -2.96 5.30 7.27
N GLN A 196 -1.82 4.81 7.77
CA GLN A 196 -0.55 5.01 7.07
C GLN A 196 -0.55 4.35 5.69
N VAL A 197 -1.04 3.10 5.60
CA VAL A 197 -1.13 2.35 4.34
C VAL A 197 -2.17 2.98 3.41
N ALA A 198 -3.33 3.38 3.92
CA ALA A 198 -4.35 4.07 3.14
C ALA A 198 -3.82 5.40 2.58
N ALA A 199 -3.12 6.19 3.40
CA ALA A 199 -2.54 7.46 2.97
C ALA A 199 -1.43 7.27 1.93
N ALA A 200 -0.56 6.27 2.10
CA ALA A 200 0.46 5.93 1.11
C ALA A 200 -0.15 5.56 -0.26
N ARG A 201 -1.25 4.79 -0.26
CA ARG A 201 -2.01 4.46 -1.48
C ARG A 201 -2.70 5.69 -2.08
N ALA A 202 -3.29 6.54 -1.24
CA ALA A 202 -3.97 7.76 -1.66
C ALA A 202 -3.00 8.76 -2.33
N ILE A 203 -1.78 8.92 -1.81
CA ILE A 203 -0.74 9.73 -2.47
C ILE A 203 -0.49 9.26 -3.89
N GLY A 204 -0.46 7.95 -4.12
CA GLY A 204 -0.25 7.40 -5.45
C GLY A 204 -1.37 7.67 -6.45
N GLN A 205 -2.56 8.03 -5.97
CA GLN A 205 -3.72 8.36 -6.80
C GLN A 205 -3.76 9.83 -7.21
N LEU A 206 -3.06 10.71 -6.46
CA LEU A 206 -2.82 12.08 -6.88
C LEU A 206 -1.90 12.02 -8.11
N ARG A 207 -2.45 12.16 -9.32
CA ARG A 207 -1.73 12.00 -10.59
C ARG A 207 -0.74 13.14 -10.88
N ASP A 208 0.21 13.35 -9.97
CA ASP A 208 1.19 14.44 -9.97
C ASP A 208 2.59 13.86 -9.74
N ASP A 209 3.59 14.36 -10.45
CA ASP A 209 4.95 13.82 -10.40
C ASP A 209 5.69 14.16 -9.09
N ARG A 210 5.22 15.15 -8.34
CA ARG A 210 5.76 15.52 -7.03
C ARG A 210 5.51 14.44 -5.97
N THR A 211 4.47 13.60 -6.16
CA THR A 211 4.09 12.54 -5.21
C THR A 211 5.21 11.54 -4.96
N GLY A 212 5.93 11.11 -6.00
CA GLY A 212 7.04 10.17 -5.85
C GLY A 212 8.14 10.72 -4.95
N ARG A 213 8.57 11.98 -5.18
CA ARG A 213 9.61 12.64 -4.38
C ARG A 213 9.15 12.85 -2.94
N ALA A 214 7.92 13.29 -2.76
CA ALA A 214 7.35 13.54 -1.45
C ALA A 214 7.25 12.25 -0.64
N ALA A 215 6.73 11.17 -1.24
CA ALA A 215 6.65 9.86 -0.62
C ALA A 215 8.05 9.35 -0.25
N LEU A 216 9.03 9.40 -1.17
CA LEU A 216 10.39 8.92 -0.92
C LEU A 216 11.10 9.65 0.23
N SER A 217 10.81 10.94 0.45
CA SER A 217 11.47 11.74 1.49
C SER A 217 11.28 11.19 2.93
N GLY A 218 10.19 10.46 3.17
CA GLY A 218 9.92 9.82 4.46
C GLY A 218 10.43 8.39 4.59
N TRP A 219 11.11 7.83 3.58
CA TRP A 219 11.47 6.40 3.50
C TRP A 219 12.09 5.84 4.78
N ARG A 220 13.02 6.58 5.39
CA ARG A 220 13.75 6.18 6.62
C ARG A 220 12.87 6.13 7.87
N ARG A 221 11.69 6.74 7.85
CA ARG A 221 10.76 6.82 8.99
C ARG A 221 9.57 5.87 8.87
N TYR A 222 9.30 5.34 7.69
CA TYR A 222 8.16 4.47 7.44
C TYR A 222 8.35 3.07 7.99
N SER A 223 7.24 2.46 8.43
CA SER A 223 7.21 1.03 8.76
C SER A 223 7.35 0.16 7.50
N PRO A 224 7.66 -1.15 7.64
CA PRO A 224 7.83 -2.05 6.49
C PRO A 224 6.65 -2.05 5.52
N GLN A 225 5.42 -2.02 6.02
CA GLN A 225 4.21 -2.07 5.18
C GLN A 225 4.01 -0.76 4.39
N VAL A 226 4.33 0.38 5.01
CA VAL A 226 4.27 1.69 4.36
C VAL A 226 5.35 1.81 3.30
N ARG A 227 6.57 1.31 3.58
CA ARG A 227 7.65 1.21 2.57
C ARG A 227 7.23 0.38 1.37
N SER A 228 6.56 -0.75 1.58
CA SER A 228 6.02 -1.56 0.49
C SER A 228 4.99 -0.80 -0.36
N ALA A 229 4.08 -0.05 0.28
CA ALA A 229 3.13 0.80 -0.44
C ALA A 229 3.81 1.91 -1.25
N VAL A 230 4.81 2.59 -0.68
CA VAL A 230 5.61 3.62 -1.36
C VAL A 230 6.42 3.03 -2.51
N LEU A 231 7.01 1.85 -2.33
CA LEU A 231 7.74 1.18 -3.38
C LEU A 231 6.84 0.79 -4.56
N ASN A 232 5.63 0.29 -4.27
CA ASN A 232 4.63 0.00 -5.30
C ASN A 232 4.22 1.27 -6.07
N LEU A 233 4.09 2.41 -5.38
CA LEU A 233 3.89 3.71 -6.02
C LEU A 233 5.05 4.05 -6.96
N LEU A 234 6.29 4.03 -6.47
CA LEU A 234 7.49 4.39 -7.24
C LEU A 234 7.72 3.48 -8.45
N LEU A 235 7.37 2.20 -8.35
CA LEU A 235 7.48 1.24 -9.46
C LEU A 235 6.28 1.30 -10.41
N GLY A 236 5.13 1.80 -9.96
CA GLY A 236 3.88 1.80 -10.73
C GLY A 236 3.82 2.84 -11.85
N ARG A 237 4.69 3.87 -11.83
CA ARG A 237 4.75 4.92 -12.85
C ARG A 237 6.17 5.11 -13.36
N THR A 238 6.33 5.08 -14.67
CA THR A 238 7.62 5.31 -15.36
C THR A 238 8.29 6.62 -15.00
N ALA A 239 7.51 7.68 -14.75
CA ALA A 239 8.02 8.97 -14.30
C ALA A 239 8.81 8.89 -12.98
N PHE A 240 8.56 7.87 -12.15
CA PHE A 240 9.23 7.69 -10.85
C PHE A 240 10.43 6.76 -10.90
N HIS A 241 10.63 6.03 -12.00
CA HIS A 241 11.78 5.14 -12.13
C HIS A 241 13.10 5.91 -12.11
N GLU A 242 13.14 7.11 -12.72
CA GLU A 242 14.31 8.00 -12.63
C GLU A 242 14.60 8.40 -11.18
N LEU A 243 13.57 8.73 -10.42
CA LEU A 243 13.71 9.08 -9.00
C LEU A 243 14.28 7.92 -8.19
N LEU A 244 13.78 6.70 -8.41
CA LEU A 244 14.21 5.51 -7.69
C LEU A 244 15.66 5.15 -8.02
N VAL A 245 16.02 5.10 -9.31
CA VAL A 245 17.38 4.76 -9.75
C VAL A 245 18.38 5.83 -9.30
N SER A 246 18.06 7.11 -9.47
CA SER A 246 18.88 8.20 -8.95
C SER A 246 19.10 8.13 -7.43
N ALA A 247 18.09 7.71 -6.67
CA ALA A 247 18.21 7.58 -5.21
C ALA A 247 19.15 6.44 -4.80
N LEU A 248 19.17 5.35 -5.55
CA LEU A 248 20.11 4.23 -5.38
C LEU A 248 21.54 4.65 -5.74
N GLU A 249 21.73 5.28 -6.90
CA GLU A 249 23.05 5.76 -7.36
C GLU A 249 23.66 6.78 -6.39
N LYS A 250 22.81 7.66 -5.82
CA LYS A 250 23.22 8.67 -4.82
C LYS A 250 23.32 8.11 -3.41
N LYS A 251 23.13 6.80 -3.21
CA LYS A 251 23.16 6.11 -1.91
C LYS A 251 22.19 6.69 -0.88
N GLN A 252 21.09 7.30 -1.35
CA GLN A 252 19.98 7.73 -0.49
C GLN A 252 19.14 6.52 -0.06
N LEU A 253 19.09 5.49 -0.90
CA LEU A 253 18.55 4.16 -0.65
C LEU A 253 19.67 3.15 -0.85
N ALA A 254 19.78 2.14 0.01
CA ALA A 254 20.59 0.97 -0.30
C ALA A 254 19.76 -0.02 -1.12
N PHE A 255 20.42 -0.74 -2.04
CA PHE A 255 19.75 -1.72 -2.87
C PHE A 255 19.13 -2.87 -2.04
N GLY A 256 19.85 -3.32 -1.01
CA GLY A 256 19.37 -4.36 -0.10
C GLY A 256 18.08 -4.00 0.65
N GLU A 257 17.80 -2.70 0.87
CA GLU A 257 16.56 -2.24 1.49
C GLU A 257 15.32 -2.42 0.60
N LEU A 258 15.50 -2.40 -0.72
CA LEU A 258 14.39 -2.51 -1.65
C LEU A 258 13.92 -3.96 -1.77
N ASN A 259 14.87 -4.91 -1.70
CA ASN A 259 14.67 -6.34 -1.87
C ASN A 259 13.62 -6.69 -2.94
N LEU A 260 13.82 -6.12 -4.14
CA LEU A 260 12.83 -6.20 -5.22
C LEU A 260 12.59 -7.65 -5.62
N ASN A 261 11.33 -8.08 -5.61
CA ASN A 261 10.95 -9.38 -6.17
C ASN A 261 11.06 -9.38 -7.71
N LEU A 262 10.98 -10.56 -8.32
CA LEU A 262 11.16 -10.73 -9.76
C LEU A 262 10.25 -9.83 -10.60
N GLU A 263 8.98 -9.69 -10.22
CA GLU A 263 8.01 -8.84 -10.93
C GLU A 263 8.33 -7.36 -10.78
N GLN A 264 8.75 -6.92 -9.60
CA GLN A 264 9.18 -5.54 -9.36
C GLN A 264 10.45 -5.20 -10.16
N ARG A 265 11.42 -6.13 -10.23
CA ARG A 265 12.61 -5.99 -11.08
C ARG A 265 12.23 -5.89 -12.55
N ARG A 266 11.35 -6.77 -13.03
CA ARG A 266 10.82 -6.73 -14.41
C ARG A 266 10.14 -5.40 -14.70
N ARG A 267 9.32 -4.87 -13.79
CA ARG A 267 8.70 -3.55 -13.98
C ARG A 267 9.74 -2.45 -14.19
N LEU A 268 10.77 -2.41 -13.35
CA LEU A 268 11.84 -1.42 -13.48
C LEU A 268 12.68 -1.63 -14.75
N LEU A 269 12.94 -2.88 -15.15
CA LEU A 269 13.80 -3.18 -16.30
C LEU A 269 13.09 -3.19 -17.65
N TRP A 270 11.79 -3.45 -17.71
CA TRP A 270 11.09 -3.62 -18.99
C TRP A 270 10.21 -2.42 -19.33
N HIS A 271 9.67 -1.74 -18.33
CA HIS A 271 8.76 -0.62 -18.55
C HIS A 271 9.45 0.76 -18.45
N SER A 272 10.75 0.83 -18.14
CA SER A 272 11.52 2.08 -18.10
C SER A 272 12.01 2.57 -19.47
N THR A 273 12.59 3.78 -19.51
CA THR A 273 13.37 4.26 -20.68
C THR A 273 14.67 3.47 -20.82
N GLU A 274 15.24 3.39 -22.03
CA GLU A 274 16.50 2.66 -22.28
C GLU A 274 17.67 3.13 -21.40
N ASP A 275 17.72 4.43 -21.06
CA ASP A 275 18.70 4.97 -20.11
C ASP A 275 18.55 4.37 -18.71
N ILE A 276 17.33 4.43 -18.16
CA ILE A 276 17.00 3.89 -16.85
C ILE A 276 17.20 2.38 -16.83
N LYS A 277 16.85 1.65 -17.90
CA LYS A 277 17.09 0.20 -18.00
C LYS A 277 18.56 -0.13 -17.86
N ARG A 278 19.42 0.58 -18.59
CA ARG A 278 20.88 0.38 -18.54
C ARG A 278 21.42 0.65 -17.14
N ARG A 279 21.00 1.76 -16.52
CA ARG A 279 21.42 2.15 -15.16
C ARG A 279 20.91 1.15 -14.13
N ALA A 280 19.62 0.81 -14.17
CA ALA A 280 19.01 -0.18 -13.28
C ALA A 280 19.63 -1.58 -13.45
N ALA A 281 19.93 -2.01 -14.67
CA ALA A 281 20.61 -3.30 -14.92
C ALA A 281 21.99 -3.36 -14.28
N ALA A 282 22.73 -2.25 -14.26
CA ALA A 282 24.00 -2.15 -13.53
C ALA A 282 23.80 -2.32 -12.02
N LEU A 283 22.62 -1.96 -11.47
CA LEU A 283 22.28 -2.19 -10.06
C LEU A 283 21.99 -3.65 -9.72
N PHE A 284 21.55 -4.43 -10.71
CA PHE A 284 21.20 -5.85 -10.54
C PHE A 284 22.35 -6.81 -10.90
N GLY A 285 23.42 -6.30 -11.51
CA GLY A 285 24.61 -7.08 -11.82
C GLY A 285 25.52 -7.27 -10.60
N ASP A 286 26.57 -8.09 -10.76
CA ASP A 286 27.52 -8.46 -9.69
C ASP A 286 28.36 -7.30 -9.14
N GLN A 287 28.15 -6.05 -9.59
CA GLN A 287 28.97 -4.90 -9.24
C GLN A 287 28.27 -3.94 -8.25
N GLU A 288 28.94 -3.74 -7.11
CA GLU A 288 28.96 -2.51 -6.29
C GLU A 288 27.76 -2.08 -5.42
N PHE A 289 26.71 -2.89 -5.25
CA PHE A 289 25.61 -2.54 -4.31
C PHE A 289 25.60 -3.32 -3.00
N SER A 290 26.48 -4.31 -2.89
CA SER A 290 26.85 -4.97 -1.64
C SER A 290 27.92 -4.12 -0.95
N ASN A 291 27.70 -3.71 0.29
CA ASN A 291 28.67 -2.93 1.07
C ASN A 291 29.86 -3.78 1.54
N ARG A 292 29.80 -5.11 1.37
CA ARG A 292 30.82 -6.07 1.81
C ARG A 292 31.27 -7.06 0.74
N LYS A 293 31.01 -6.78 -0.55
CA LYS A 293 31.40 -7.65 -1.68
C LYS A 293 32.86 -8.07 -1.65
N LYS A 294 33.79 -7.16 -1.31
CA LYS A 294 35.22 -7.48 -1.20
C LYS A 294 35.52 -8.57 -0.17
N VAL A 295 34.79 -8.58 0.94
CA VAL A 295 34.91 -9.61 1.98
C VAL A 295 34.37 -10.92 1.42
N VAL A 296 33.20 -10.91 0.78
CA VAL A 296 32.62 -12.10 0.14
C VAL A 296 33.58 -12.69 -0.91
N ASP A 297 34.06 -11.88 -1.85
CA ASP A 297 34.97 -12.30 -2.93
C ASP A 297 36.30 -12.85 -2.41
N GLN A 298 36.78 -12.37 -1.25
CA GLN A 298 37.98 -12.89 -0.60
C GLN A 298 37.72 -14.23 0.13
N TYR A 299 36.61 -14.32 0.87
CA TYR A 299 36.31 -15.47 1.72
C TYR A 299 35.77 -16.66 0.94
N LEU A 300 34.95 -16.41 -0.09
CA LEU A 300 34.30 -17.45 -0.87
C LEU A 300 35.26 -18.51 -1.44
N PRO A 301 36.32 -18.16 -2.19
CA PRO A 301 37.24 -19.16 -2.73
C PRO A 301 38.03 -19.88 -1.62
N GLU A 302 38.35 -19.20 -0.51
CA GLU A 302 39.09 -19.80 0.59
C GLU A 302 38.26 -20.79 1.41
N VAL A 303 36.94 -20.57 1.50
CA VAL A 303 36.00 -21.42 2.26
C VAL A 303 35.43 -22.54 1.38
N ALA A 304 35.15 -22.28 0.11
CA ALA A 304 34.49 -23.22 -0.80
C ALA A 304 35.29 -24.52 -1.04
N HIS A 305 36.60 -24.49 -0.87
CA HIS A 305 37.47 -25.66 -1.07
C HIS A 305 37.74 -26.46 0.20
N LEU A 306 37.32 -25.97 1.38
CA LEU A 306 37.56 -26.64 2.65
C LEU A 306 36.48 -27.69 2.90
N GLN A 307 36.89 -28.83 3.44
CA GLN A 307 35.98 -29.83 3.95
C GLN A 307 35.55 -29.41 5.36
N GLY A 308 34.27 -29.11 5.55
CA GLY A 308 33.73 -28.70 6.85
C GLY A 308 33.45 -29.90 7.79
N ASP A 309 33.65 -29.68 9.09
CA ASP A 309 33.24 -30.55 10.19
C ASP A 309 31.90 -30.04 10.78
N PRO A 310 30.77 -30.74 10.55
CA PRO A 310 29.47 -30.31 11.05
C PRO A 310 29.37 -30.24 12.57
N ALA A 311 30.12 -31.06 13.32
CA ALA A 311 30.08 -31.02 14.78
C ALA A 311 30.72 -29.74 15.32
N HIS A 312 31.83 -29.31 14.70
CA HIS A 312 32.41 -28.01 14.99
C HIS A 312 31.51 -26.86 14.50
N GLY A 313 30.86 -27.04 13.34
CA GLY A 313 29.88 -26.11 12.80
C GLY A 313 28.68 -25.86 13.72
N GLU A 314 28.16 -26.89 14.38
CA GLU A 314 27.09 -26.74 15.38
C GLU A 314 27.52 -25.84 16.53
N MET A 315 28.76 -25.97 17.02
CA MET A 315 29.29 -25.12 18.08
C MET A 315 29.38 -23.66 17.65
N GLN A 316 29.80 -23.40 16.41
CA GLN A 316 29.80 -22.04 15.83
C GLN A 316 28.37 -21.50 15.70
N PHE A 317 27.44 -22.31 15.21
CA PHE A 317 26.02 -21.95 15.10
C PHE A 317 25.43 -21.54 16.46
N ARG A 318 25.65 -22.35 17.50
CA ARG A 318 25.16 -22.06 18.86
C ARG A 318 25.72 -20.76 19.43
N THR A 319 26.97 -20.44 19.10
CA THR A 319 27.65 -19.24 19.61
C THR A 319 27.21 -17.97 18.89
N LEU A 320 27.07 -18.03 17.57
CA LEU A 320 26.91 -16.87 16.69
C LEU A 320 25.48 -16.68 16.20
N CYS A 321 24.82 -17.76 15.78
CA CYS A 321 23.57 -17.71 15.01
C CYS A 321 22.35 -17.97 15.90
N ALA A 322 22.45 -18.89 16.87
CA ALA A 322 21.32 -19.36 17.69
C ALA A 322 20.68 -18.27 18.58
N LYS A 323 21.36 -17.13 18.77
CA LYS A 323 20.77 -15.96 19.45
C LYS A 323 19.60 -15.38 18.66
N CYS A 324 19.62 -15.50 17.34
CA CYS A 324 18.64 -14.87 16.46
C CYS A 324 17.93 -15.85 15.52
N HIS A 325 18.53 -17.00 15.19
CA HIS A 325 17.96 -17.95 14.25
C HIS A 325 17.59 -19.27 14.91
N VAL A 326 16.56 -19.92 14.36
CA VAL A 326 16.16 -21.28 14.71
C VAL A 326 16.68 -22.26 13.65
N LEU A 327 17.29 -23.35 14.10
CA LEU A 327 17.62 -24.53 13.29
C LEU A 327 17.33 -25.80 14.11
N GLY A 328 16.41 -26.63 13.63
CA GLY A 328 15.84 -27.73 14.41
C GLY A 328 15.27 -27.22 15.73
N ASN A 329 15.78 -27.75 16.84
CA ASN A 329 15.39 -27.36 18.21
C ASN A 329 16.35 -26.34 18.85
N ILE A 330 17.25 -25.72 18.08
CA ILE A 330 18.28 -24.81 18.59
C ILE A 330 17.95 -23.37 18.20
N GLY A 331 17.97 -22.48 19.20
CA GLY A 331 18.03 -21.03 18.99
C GLY A 331 16.72 -20.30 19.27
N THR A 332 16.62 -19.07 18.74
CA THR A 332 15.52 -18.13 19.02
C THR A 332 14.97 -17.58 17.71
N ALA A 333 13.66 -17.33 17.64
CA ALA A 333 12.99 -16.84 16.41
C ALA A 333 12.95 -15.31 16.32
N VAL A 334 14.12 -14.69 16.17
CA VAL A 334 14.27 -13.24 15.89
C VAL A 334 14.40 -12.99 14.39
N GLY A 335 15.39 -13.61 13.76
CA GLY A 335 15.62 -13.64 12.33
C GLY A 335 14.91 -14.81 11.63
N PRO A 336 15.17 -15.00 10.32
CA PRO A 336 14.61 -16.10 9.54
C PRO A 336 14.83 -17.48 10.17
N ASN A 337 13.85 -18.37 10.02
CA ASN A 337 14.04 -19.78 10.35
C ASN A 337 14.99 -20.42 9.32
N LEU A 338 16.03 -21.10 9.80
CA LEU A 338 17.08 -21.70 9.00
C LEU A 338 16.90 -23.20 8.72
N ASN A 339 15.75 -23.81 9.07
CA ASN A 339 15.46 -25.22 8.78
C ASN A 339 15.57 -25.57 7.28
N MET A 340 15.36 -24.59 6.39
CA MET A 340 15.53 -24.74 4.94
C MET A 340 16.89 -24.24 4.43
N ALA A 341 17.86 -23.97 5.31
CA ALA A 341 19.19 -23.50 4.89
C ALA A 341 19.90 -24.52 3.98
N PHE A 342 19.64 -25.81 4.15
CA PHE A 342 20.19 -26.88 3.31
C PHE A 342 19.80 -26.80 1.83
N SER A 343 18.71 -26.10 1.49
CA SER A 343 18.29 -25.93 0.10
C SER A 343 19.04 -24.79 -0.61
N LYS A 344 19.87 -24.02 0.11
CA LYS A 344 20.65 -22.92 -0.46
C LYS A 344 22.05 -23.38 -0.85
N GLY A 345 22.60 -22.77 -1.90
CA GLY A 345 23.99 -22.99 -2.30
C GLY A 345 24.97 -22.48 -1.24
N GLN A 346 26.18 -23.05 -1.23
CA GLN A 346 27.23 -22.63 -0.29
C GLN A 346 27.57 -21.14 -0.44
N GLU A 347 27.61 -20.64 -1.68
CA GLU A 347 27.85 -19.24 -2.01
C GLU A 347 26.76 -18.32 -1.44
N ASP A 348 25.49 -18.68 -1.60
CA ASP A 348 24.36 -17.89 -1.07
C ASP A 348 24.38 -17.82 0.46
N LEU A 349 24.65 -18.94 1.12
CA LEU A 349 24.75 -19.01 2.58
C LEU A 349 25.92 -18.17 3.09
N LEU A 350 27.11 -18.33 2.50
CA LEU A 350 28.28 -17.57 2.91
C LEU A 350 28.08 -16.08 2.65
N THR A 351 27.51 -15.71 1.51
CA THR A 351 27.18 -14.31 1.20
C THR A 351 26.21 -13.73 2.22
N SER A 352 25.17 -14.47 2.61
CA SER A 352 24.21 -14.04 3.64
C SER A 352 24.86 -13.83 5.01
N ILE A 353 25.87 -14.64 5.34
CA ILE A 353 26.63 -14.53 6.61
C ILE A 353 27.59 -13.33 6.58
N LEU A 354 28.32 -13.14 5.48
CA LEU A 354 29.36 -12.13 5.35
C LEU A 354 28.81 -10.75 4.98
N ASP A 355 27.69 -10.69 4.27
CA ASP A 355 26.96 -9.49 3.87
C ASP A 355 25.45 -9.64 4.16
N PRO A 356 25.04 -9.46 5.42
CA PRO A 356 23.63 -9.52 5.80
C PRO A 356 22.80 -8.36 5.23
N ASN A 357 23.42 -7.35 4.61
CA ASN A 357 22.77 -6.19 4.04
C ASN A 357 22.63 -6.26 2.51
N ALA A 358 23.16 -7.30 1.86
CA ALA A 358 23.05 -7.52 0.42
C ALA A 358 21.58 -7.62 -0.06
N ALA A 359 20.74 -8.29 0.73
CA ALA A 359 19.30 -8.39 0.51
C ALA A 359 18.59 -8.55 1.86
N ILE A 360 17.79 -7.56 2.24
CA ILE A 360 17.14 -7.52 3.55
C ILE A 360 15.65 -7.73 3.34
N GLU A 361 15.05 -8.79 3.89
CA GLU A 361 13.58 -8.82 3.93
C GLU A 361 13.06 -7.66 4.82
N PRO A 362 12.05 -6.89 4.38
CA PRO A 362 11.59 -5.71 5.10
C PRO A 362 11.25 -5.93 6.58
N GLU A 363 10.85 -7.15 6.95
CA GLU A 363 10.55 -7.59 8.32
C GLU A 363 11.79 -7.73 9.23
N TYR A 364 12.99 -7.90 8.67
CA TYR A 364 14.25 -7.99 9.43
C TYR A 364 15.08 -6.71 9.40
N THR A 365 14.54 -5.63 8.83
CA THR A 365 15.16 -4.30 8.90
C THR A 365 15.21 -3.83 10.35
N ASN A 366 16.36 -3.35 10.81
CA ASN A 366 16.53 -2.80 12.15
C ASN A 366 15.94 -1.38 12.24
N TYR A 367 15.12 -1.14 13.25
CA TYR A 367 14.51 0.16 13.55
C TYR A 367 14.96 0.67 14.91
N LEU A 368 15.07 2.00 15.01
CA LEU A 368 15.20 2.73 16.26
C LEU A 368 13.90 3.49 16.52
N VAL A 369 13.25 3.18 17.65
CA VAL A 369 12.11 3.93 18.17
C VAL A 369 12.58 4.78 19.33
N THR A 370 12.31 6.08 19.23
CA THR A 370 12.50 7.04 20.32
C THR A 370 11.15 7.35 20.94
N THR A 371 10.99 7.13 22.24
CA THR A 371 9.77 7.49 22.97
C THR A 371 9.77 8.98 23.34
N LYS A 372 8.60 9.52 23.66
CA LYS A 372 8.46 10.90 24.19
C LYS A 372 9.16 11.08 25.54
N LYS A 373 9.38 9.99 26.28
CA LYS A 373 10.14 9.97 27.54
C LYS A 373 11.65 9.97 27.33
N GLY A 374 12.12 9.73 26.09
CA GLY A 374 13.53 9.71 25.73
C GLY A 374 14.14 8.32 25.63
N ASP A 375 13.36 7.25 25.80
CA ASP A 375 13.87 5.88 25.67
C ASP A 375 14.21 5.57 24.22
N LEU A 376 15.30 4.83 24.04
CA LEU A 376 15.79 4.36 22.74
C LEU A 376 15.62 2.84 22.67
N ILE A 377 14.77 2.39 21.77
CA ILE A 377 14.44 0.97 21.58
C ILE A 377 14.86 0.57 20.17
N THR A 378 15.74 -0.42 20.08
CA THR A 378 16.28 -0.90 18.80
C THR A 378 15.90 -2.35 18.55
N GLY A 379 15.36 -2.65 17.37
CA GLY A 379 14.94 -3.99 17.00
C GLY A 379 14.16 -4.03 15.69
N ILE A 380 13.65 -5.21 15.35
CA ILE A 380 12.76 -5.39 14.18
C ILE A 380 11.31 -5.15 14.57
N ILE A 381 10.51 -4.60 13.66
CA ILE A 381 9.07 -4.44 13.88
C ILE A 381 8.38 -5.78 13.60
N LYS A 382 8.02 -6.52 14.65
CA LYS A 382 7.39 -7.84 14.55
C LYS A 382 5.86 -7.78 14.54
N GLY A 383 5.30 -6.70 15.07
CA GLY A 383 3.85 -6.51 15.13
C GLY A 383 3.47 -5.04 15.08
N GLU A 384 2.36 -4.77 14.39
CA GLU A 384 1.77 -3.44 14.32
C GLU A 384 0.27 -3.55 14.53
N THR A 385 -0.26 -2.78 15.48
CA THR A 385 -1.69 -2.64 15.72
C THR A 385 -2.10 -1.17 15.54
N PRO A 386 -3.41 -0.85 15.57
CA PRO A 386 -3.83 0.54 15.60
C PRO A 386 -3.30 1.34 16.80
N ALA A 387 -2.99 0.68 17.93
CA ALA A 387 -2.58 1.33 19.17
C ALA A 387 -1.08 1.27 19.47
N SER A 388 -0.36 0.28 18.95
CA SER A 388 1.05 0.04 19.30
C SER A 388 1.89 -0.53 18.16
N ILE A 389 3.22 -0.44 18.33
CA ILE A 389 4.24 -1.15 17.56
C ILE A 389 4.97 -2.08 18.52
N THR A 390 5.13 -3.34 18.14
CA THR A 390 5.94 -4.32 18.88
C THR A 390 7.29 -4.49 18.20
N LEU A 391 8.36 -4.13 18.92
CA LEU A 391 9.73 -4.36 18.51
C LEU A 391 10.25 -5.65 19.14
N MET A 392 10.94 -6.46 18.34
CA MET A 392 11.74 -7.58 18.84
C MET A 392 13.22 -7.23 18.76
N ARG A 393 13.90 -7.28 19.90
CA ARG A 393 15.32 -6.99 20.03
C ARG A 393 16.18 -8.19 19.61
N ALA A 394 17.46 -7.94 19.37
CA ALA A 394 18.44 -8.98 19.04
C ALA A 394 18.65 -10.04 20.13
N ASN A 395 18.28 -9.74 21.39
CA ASN A 395 18.32 -10.70 22.51
C ASN A 395 17.02 -11.53 22.63
N GLY A 396 16.05 -11.36 21.74
CA GLY A 396 14.76 -12.05 21.77
C GLY A 396 13.67 -11.38 22.61
N GLU A 397 14.00 -10.34 23.37
CA GLU A 397 13.01 -9.59 24.15
C GLU A 397 12.10 -8.77 23.22
N SER A 398 10.86 -8.54 23.66
CA SER A 398 9.88 -7.75 22.91
C SER A 398 9.41 -6.55 23.71
N ASP A 399 9.42 -5.38 23.07
CA ASP A 399 8.87 -4.13 23.61
C ASP A 399 7.63 -3.74 22.83
N SER A 400 6.52 -3.49 23.52
CA SER A 400 5.32 -2.89 22.92
C SER A 400 5.29 -1.40 23.25
N VAL A 401 5.41 -0.56 22.22
CA VAL A 401 5.39 0.91 22.36
C VAL A 401 4.07 1.44 21.85
N LEU A 402 3.33 2.16 22.70
CA LEU A 402 2.09 2.82 22.28
C LEU A 402 2.39 3.92 21.28
N ARG A 403 1.62 3.99 20.19
CA ARG A 403 1.85 4.97 19.11
C ARG A 403 1.79 6.42 19.58
N ASN A 404 0.96 6.71 20.60
CA ASN A 404 0.88 8.03 21.20
C ASN A 404 2.10 8.38 22.09
N GLU A 405 2.92 7.40 22.47
CA GLU A 405 4.19 7.60 23.19
C GLU A 405 5.40 7.67 22.24
N ILE A 406 5.22 7.36 20.96
CA ILE A 406 6.29 7.45 19.96
C ILE A 406 6.59 8.93 19.67
N LYS A 407 7.87 9.29 19.75
CA LYS A 407 8.40 10.57 19.27
C LYS A 407 8.92 10.43 17.84
N GLU A 408 9.68 9.38 17.57
CA GLU A 408 10.28 9.11 16.26
C GLU A 408 10.45 7.60 16.05
N VAL A 409 10.25 7.16 14.81
CA VAL A 409 10.74 5.85 14.34
C VAL A 409 11.65 6.15 13.16
N ARG A 410 12.82 5.52 13.14
CA ARG A 410 13.76 5.63 12.03
C ARG A 410 14.53 4.34 11.81
N THR A 411 15.12 4.19 10.64
CA THR A 411 16.03 3.10 10.32
C THR A 411 17.12 3.59 9.37
N ASP A 412 18.32 3.05 9.56
CA ASP A 412 19.46 3.28 8.67
C ASP A 412 19.45 2.32 7.47
N GLY A 413 18.39 1.52 7.32
CA GLY A 413 18.24 0.57 6.21
C GLY A 413 19.12 -0.66 6.33
N LEU A 414 19.65 -0.92 7.52
CA LEU A 414 20.48 -2.07 7.82
C LEU A 414 19.62 -3.18 8.44
N SER A 415 20.06 -4.41 8.21
CA SER A 415 19.56 -5.62 8.87
C SER A 415 19.80 -5.54 10.38
N LEU A 416 18.95 -6.24 11.15
CA LEU A 416 19.25 -6.51 12.56
C LEU A 416 20.42 -7.50 12.71
N MET A 417 20.67 -8.33 11.69
CA MET A 417 21.83 -9.23 11.68
C MET A 417 23.13 -8.40 11.61
N PRO A 418 24.06 -8.58 12.57
CA PRO A 418 25.27 -7.78 12.64
C PRO A 418 26.24 -8.15 11.52
N GLU A 419 26.98 -7.15 11.04
CA GLU A 419 28.13 -7.37 10.17
C GLU A 419 29.38 -7.76 10.98
N GLY A 420 30.39 -8.30 10.29
CA GLY A 420 31.69 -8.56 10.90
C GLY A 420 31.78 -9.88 11.68
N LEU A 421 30.81 -10.79 11.50
CA LEU A 421 30.81 -12.11 12.14
C LEU A 421 32.07 -12.91 11.78
N GLU A 422 32.69 -12.64 10.63
CA GLU A 422 33.90 -13.30 10.17
C GLU A 422 35.18 -12.86 10.89
N GLN A 423 35.19 -11.72 11.60
CA GLN A 423 36.40 -11.14 12.16
C GLN A 423 37.02 -11.98 13.29
N GLY A 424 36.22 -12.86 13.91
CA GLY A 424 36.65 -13.80 14.93
C GLY A 424 36.79 -15.24 14.45
N LEU A 425 36.56 -15.51 13.16
CA LEU A 425 36.48 -16.87 12.61
C LEU A 425 37.64 -17.15 11.65
N LYS A 426 38.18 -18.36 11.77
CA LYS A 426 39.03 -18.94 10.73
C LYS A 426 38.18 -19.34 9.54
N ARG A 427 38.82 -19.49 8.38
CA ARG A 427 38.15 -20.00 7.17
C ARG A 427 37.56 -21.39 7.38
N GLN A 428 38.25 -22.23 8.16
CA GLN A 428 37.75 -23.53 8.57
C GLN A 428 36.46 -23.41 9.41
N ASP A 429 36.41 -22.50 10.38
CA ASP A 429 35.22 -22.32 11.22
C ASP A 429 33.97 -21.95 10.39
N LEU A 430 34.16 -21.16 9.32
CA LEU A 430 33.10 -20.85 8.35
C LEU A 430 32.73 -22.06 7.48
N ALA A 431 33.70 -22.84 7.01
CA ALA A 431 33.44 -24.07 6.26
C ALA A 431 32.66 -25.10 7.09
N ASP A 432 33.02 -25.23 8.37
CA ASP A 432 32.36 -26.08 9.35
C ASP A 432 30.91 -25.63 9.59
N LEU A 433 30.70 -24.32 9.80
CA LEU A 433 29.37 -23.73 9.95
C LEU A 433 28.50 -23.99 8.71
N LEU A 434 29.02 -23.80 7.50
CA LEU A 434 28.30 -24.08 6.26
C LEU A 434 27.95 -25.57 6.13
N ALA A 435 28.88 -26.46 6.47
CA ALA A 435 28.64 -27.90 6.46
C ALA A 435 27.50 -28.29 7.42
N PHE A 436 27.42 -27.66 8.59
CA PHE A 436 26.32 -27.85 9.53
C PHE A 436 24.98 -27.28 9.02
N LEU A 437 24.97 -26.07 8.44
CA LEU A 437 23.76 -25.45 7.88
C LEU A 437 23.20 -26.21 6.66
N GLN A 438 24.07 -26.94 5.96
CA GLN A 438 23.71 -27.73 4.79
C GLN A 438 23.23 -29.15 5.13
N GLN A 439 23.25 -29.55 6.40
CA GLN A 439 22.61 -30.79 6.84
C GLN A 439 21.09 -30.61 6.89
N HIS A 440 20.38 -31.69 6.58
CA HIS A 440 18.94 -31.77 6.86
C HIS A 440 18.76 -31.97 8.36
N HIS A 441 18.02 -31.06 9.00
CA HIS A 441 17.67 -31.13 10.42
C HIS A 441 16.16 -31.35 10.50
N ASP A 442 15.75 -32.49 11.07
CA ASP A 442 14.33 -32.89 11.21
C ASP A 442 13.57 -32.07 12.27
#